data_AF-A0A920SUN6-F1
#
_entry.id   AF-A0A920SUN6-F1
#
_cell.length_a   1.000
_cell.length_b   1.000
_cell.length_c   1.000
_cell.angle_alpha   90.00
_cell.angle_beta   90.00
_cell.angle_gamma   90.00
#
_symmetry.space_group_name_H-M   'P 1'
#
loop_
_entity.id
_entity.type
_entity.pdbx_description
1 polymer ?
#
loop_
_entity_poly.entity_id
_entity_poly.type
_entity_poly.pdbx_seq_one_letter_code
_entity_poly.pdbx_strand_id
1 'polypeptide(L)'
;MNENERDLLAEYAKVWPQPINRGADVSTKTITLEIRGFDPFCIRLLDRAAPQISQALLDQLPFEGRLIHSSWSGSGVRALEAMDFPEVTSHENSTFFPTPGDLCYTVGHAEFTMFYGDASPAMASGRVLNRSSA
;
A
#
# COMPACT_ATOMS: atom_id res chain seq x y z
N MET A 1 -13.14 18.44 26.47
CA MET A 1 -11.84 17.84 26.11
C MET A 1 -10.77 18.57 26.88
N ASN A 2 -10.02 17.89 27.73
CA ASN A 2 -8.94 18.51 28.50
C ASN A 2 -7.68 18.69 27.63
N GLU A 3 -6.64 19.35 28.16
CA GLU A 3 -5.40 19.63 27.44
C GLU A 3 -4.66 18.33 27.04
N ASN A 4 -4.54 17.38 27.97
CA ASN A 4 -3.92 16.08 27.71
C ASN A 4 -4.62 15.29 26.60
N GLU A 5 -5.96 15.34 26.53
CA GLU A 5 -6.75 14.69 25.47
C GLU A 5 -6.51 15.35 24.11
N ARG A 6 -6.34 16.68 24.06
CA ARG A 6 -5.99 17.39 22.81
C ARG A 6 -4.59 17.02 22.34
N ASP A 7 -3.62 17.00 23.25
CA ASP A 7 -2.24 16.67 22.91
C ASP A 7 -2.12 15.23 22.45
N LEU A 8 -2.81 14.30 23.14
CA LEU A 8 -2.90 12.91 22.72
C LEU A 8 -3.52 12.77 21.32
N LEU A 9 -4.63 13.46 21.04
CA LEU A 9 -5.25 13.44 19.72
C LEU A 9 -4.36 14.07 18.65
N ALA A 10 -3.59 15.11 18.98
CA ALA A 10 -2.63 15.73 18.06
C ALA A 10 -1.46 14.79 17.73
N GLU A 11 -0.89 14.10 18.72
CA GLU A 11 0.12 13.06 18.47
C GLU A 11 -0.47 11.88 17.70
N TYR A 12 -1.69 11.46 18.03
CA TYR A 12 -2.39 10.39 17.34
C TYR A 12 -2.67 10.74 15.87
N ALA A 13 -3.09 11.98 15.58
CA ALA A 13 -3.33 12.45 14.21
C ALA A 13 -2.06 12.54 13.35
N LYS A 14 -0.88 12.65 13.97
CA LYS A 14 0.41 12.57 13.25
C LYS A 14 0.74 11.15 12.79
N VAL A 15 0.23 10.13 13.49
CA VAL A 15 0.48 8.71 13.19
C VAL A 15 -0.73 8.00 12.55
N TRP A 16 -1.92 8.58 12.66
CA TRP A 16 -3.13 8.07 12.04
C TRP A 16 -3.11 8.35 10.53
N PRO A 17 -3.49 7.39 9.68
CA PRO A 17 -3.53 7.61 8.25
C PRO A 17 -4.47 8.78 7.94
N GLN A 18 -3.96 9.77 7.23
CA GLN A 18 -4.79 10.85 6.67
C GLN A 18 -5.85 10.23 5.74
N PRO A 19 -7.00 10.88 5.53
CA PRO A 19 -7.97 10.43 4.54
C PRO A 19 -7.29 10.19 3.19
N ILE A 20 -7.55 9.03 2.58
CA ILE A 20 -6.89 8.65 1.33
C ILE A 20 -7.21 9.69 0.26
N ASN A 21 -6.18 10.30 -0.31
CA ASN A 21 -6.32 11.12 -1.49
C ASN A 21 -6.55 10.20 -2.69
N ARG A 22 -7.82 10.05 -3.07
CA ARG A 22 -8.25 9.24 -4.22
C ARG A 22 -7.99 9.89 -5.57
N GLY A 23 -7.45 11.12 -5.60
CA GLY A 23 -7.41 12.12 -6.70
C GLY A 23 -6.91 11.67 -8.08
N ALA A 24 -7.51 10.61 -8.60
CA ALA A 24 -7.40 10.11 -9.95
C ALA A 24 -8.38 10.86 -10.84
N ASP A 25 -7.85 11.47 -11.88
CA ASP A 25 -8.62 12.06 -12.97
C ASP A 25 -8.16 11.46 -14.31
N VAL A 26 -8.79 11.87 -15.41
CA VAL A 26 -8.54 11.32 -16.75
C VAL A 26 -7.07 11.41 -17.21
N SER A 27 -6.24 12.24 -16.58
CA SER A 27 -4.82 12.38 -16.89
C SER A 27 -3.90 11.43 -16.10
N THR A 28 -4.43 10.74 -15.08
CA THR A 28 -3.64 9.78 -14.30
C THR A 28 -3.21 8.60 -15.15
N LYS A 29 -1.98 8.13 -14.91
CA LYS A 29 -1.42 6.97 -15.59
C LYS A 29 -2.24 5.71 -15.25
N THR A 30 -2.28 4.77 -16.18
CA THR A 30 -3.00 3.49 -15.99
C THR A 30 -2.08 2.32 -16.26
N ILE A 31 -2.36 1.20 -15.62
CA ILE A 31 -1.73 -0.09 -15.86
C ILE A 31 -2.81 -1.16 -16.00
N THR A 32 -2.48 -2.26 -16.66
CA THR A 32 -3.39 -3.41 -16.79
C THR A 32 -2.94 -4.51 -15.84
N LEU A 33 -3.86 -4.98 -15.00
CA LEU A 33 -3.67 -6.15 -14.15
C LEU A 33 -4.36 -7.36 -14.78
N GLU A 34 -3.58 -8.37 -15.12
CA GLU A 34 -4.08 -9.62 -15.67
C GLU A 34 -4.03 -10.72 -14.62
N ILE A 35 -5.19 -11.30 -14.32
CA ILE A 35 -5.31 -12.50 -13.46
C ILE A 35 -5.90 -13.61 -14.33
N ARG A 36 -5.21 -14.75 -14.40
CA ARG A 36 -5.64 -15.89 -15.23
C ARG A 36 -7.07 -16.31 -14.84
N GLY A 37 -7.95 -16.36 -15.83
CA GLY A 37 -9.37 -16.72 -15.65
C GLY A 37 -10.32 -15.53 -15.46
N PHE A 38 -9.81 -14.29 -15.48
CA PHE A 38 -10.62 -13.07 -15.42
C PHE A 38 -10.34 -12.17 -16.62
N ASP A 39 -11.29 -11.27 -16.93
CA ASP A 39 -11.04 -10.17 -17.84
C ASP A 39 -9.99 -9.21 -17.23
N PRO A 40 -9.11 -8.59 -18.04
CA PRO A 40 -8.10 -7.68 -17.54
C PRO A 40 -8.71 -6.48 -16.79
N PHE A 41 -8.11 -6.13 -15.66
CA PHE A 41 -8.52 -4.98 -14.86
C PHE A 41 -7.68 -3.76 -15.21
N CYS A 42 -8.33 -2.61 -15.40
CA CYS A 42 -7.65 -1.33 -15.53
C CYS A 42 -7.42 -0.73 -14.13
N ILE A 43 -6.15 -0.53 -13.78
CA ILE A 43 -5.75 0.13 -12.53
C ILE A 43 -5.34 1.56 -12.86
N ARG A 44 -5.94 2.53 -12.16
CA ARG A 44 -5.55 3.94 -12.23
C ARG A 44 -4.56 4.23 -11.13
N LEU A 45 -3.38 4.69 -11.51
CA LEU A 45 -2.34 5.04 -10.54
C LEU A 45 -2.72 6.35 -9.85
N LEU A 46 -2.44 6.43 -8.55
CA LEU A 46 -2.56 7.67 -7.79
C LEU A 46 -1.25 8.45 -7.87
N ASP A 47 -0.75 8.68 -9.08
CA ASP A 47 0.59 9.21 -9.38
C ASP A 47 0.85 10.64 -8.85
N ARG A 48 -0.21 11.36 -8.47
CA ARG A 48 -0.09 12.63 -7.73
C ARG A 48 -0.03 12.46 -6.21
N ALA A 49 -0.67 11.44 -5.66
CA ALA A 49 -0.77 11.21 -4.21
C ALA A 49 0.31 10.23 -3.70
N ALA A 50 0.77 9.32 -4.56
CA ALA A 50 1.84 8.36 -4.32
C ALA A 50 2.82 8.36 -5.52
N PRO A 51 3.51 9.49 -5.78
CA PRO A 51 4.34 9.66 -6.97
C PRO A 51 5.52 8.70 -7.02
N GLN A 52 6.22 8.46 -5.91
CA GLN A 52 7.39 7.58 -5.90
C GLN A 52 6.98 6.12 -6.09
N ILE A 53 5.96 5.67 -5.37
CA ILE A 53 5.42 4.31 -5.52
C ILE A 53 4.90 4.08 -6.94
N SER A 54 4.19 5.05 -7.51
CA SER A 54 3.64 4.91 -8.86
C SER A 54 4.73 4.86 -9.92
N GLN A 55 5.78 5.67 -9.78
CA GLN A 55 6.91 5.65 -10.71
C GLN A 55 7.72 4.36 -10.59
N ALA A 56 8.03 3.93 -9.36
CA ALA A 56 8.72 2.68 -9.08
C ALA A 56 8.01 1.46 -9.70
N LEU A 57 6.68 1.41 -9.58
CA LEU A 57 5.88 0.37 -10.20
C LEU A 57 6.03 0.39 -11.72
N LEU A 58 5.88 1.56 -12.35
CA LEU A 58 6.01 1.69 -13.81
C LEU A 58 7.39 1.24 -14.30
N ASP A 59 8.45 1.54 -13.55
CA ASP A 59 9.82 1.18 -13.90
C ASP A 59 10.09 -0.32 -13.78
N GLN A 60 9.29 -1.06 -13.00
CA GLN A 60 9.37 -2.52 -12.87
C GLN A 60 8.44 -3.30 -13.81
N LEU A 61 7.57 -2.63 -14.56
CA LEU A 61 6.68 -3.34 -15.47
C LEU A 61 7.45 -3.87 -16.71
N PRO A 62 7.09 -5.06 -17.22
CA PRO A 62 6.07 -5.97 -16.69
C PRO A 62 6.58 -6.79 -15.49
N PHE A 63 5.69 -6.98 -14.51
CA PHE A 63 5.91 -7.92 -13.41
C PHE A 63 4.97 -9.11 -13.53
N GLU A 64 5.52 -10.31 -13.41
CA GLU A 64 4.77 -11.56 -13.43
C GLU A 64 5.04 -12.35 -12.14
N GLY A 65 3.98 -12.86 -11.52
CA GLY A 65 4.06 -13.58 -10.25
C GLY A 65 2.79 -14.34 -9.91
N ARG A 66 2.83 -15.03 -8.78
CA ARG A 66 1.69 -15.74 -8.17
C ARG A 66 1.03 -14.84 -7.14
N LEU A 67 -0.29 -14.93 -7.07
CA LEU A 67 -1.08 -14.32 -6.01
C LEU A 67 -1.35 -15.33 -4.89
N ILE A 68 -1.32 -14.86 -3.64
CA ILE A 68 -1.76 -15.62 -2.47
C ILE A 68 -2.77 -14.79 -1.68
N HIS A 69 -3.82 -15.43 -1.15
CA HIS A 69 -4.81 -14.77 -0.33
C HIS A 69 -4.21 -14.35 1.02
N SER A 70 -4.46 -13.11 1.44
CA SER A 70 -4.07 -12.61 2.76
C SER A 70 -4.90 -13.29 3.84
N SER A 71 -4.32 -14.22 4.60
CA SER A 71 -5.08 -15.04 5.55
C SER A 71 -5.58 -14.27 6.79
N TRP A 72 -4.98 -13.12 7.10
CA TRP A 72 -5.22 -12.37 8.34
C TRP A 72 -5.77 -10.96 8.13
N SER A 73 -5.68 -10.42 6.90
CA SER A 73 -6.01 -9.02 6.60
C SER A 73 -7.39 -8.84 5.97
N GLY A 74 -8.19 -9.90 5.86
CA GLY A 74 -9.51 -9.89 5.23
C GLY A 74 -9.44 -10.19 3.73
N SER A 75 -10.29 -9.53 2.94
CA SER A 75 -10.50 -9.82 1.53
C SER A 75 -9.44 -9.15 0.65
N GLY A 76 -8.25 -9.74 0.59
CA GLY A 76 -7.15 -9.28 -0.26
C GLY A 76 -6.27 -10.41 -0.77
N VAL A 77 -5.62 -10.16 -1.91
CA VAL A 77 -4.59 -11.02 -2.49
C VAL A 77 -3.30 -10.24 -2.64
N ARG A 78 -2.19 -10.85 -2.23
CA ARG A 78 -0.84 -10.29 -2.34
C ARG A 78 0.00 -11.03 -3.36
N ALA A 79 0.96 -10.34 -3.98
CA ALA A 79 2.00 -11.02 -4.74
C ALA A 79 2.87 -11.89 -3.82
N LEU A 80 3.20 -13.10 -4.28
CA LEU A 80 4.10 -14.00 -3.56
C LEU A 80 5.56 -13.66 -3.84
N GLU A 81 5.87 -13.28 -5.08
CA GLU A 81 7.15 -12.72 -5.49
C GLU A 81 7.32 -11.31 -4.94
N ALA A 82 8.53 -11.01 -4.48
CA ALA A 82 8.88 -9.69 -4.00
C ALA A 82 8.95 -8.70 -5.17
N MET A 83 8.30 -7.56 -5.01
CA MET A 83 8.45 -6.38 -5.84
C MET A 83 9.08 -5.29 -4.97
N ASP A 84 10.41 -5.27 -4.92
CA ASP A 84 11.14 -4.35 -4.04
C ASP A 84 11.42 -3.03 -4.77
N PHE A 85 11.10 -1.91 -4.12
CA PHE A 85 11.36 -0.55 -4.61
C PHE A 85 12.38 0.14 -3.70
N PRO A 86 13.70 -0.02 -3.96
CA PRO A 86 14.75 0.49 -3.08
C PRO A 86 14.70 2.00 -2.81
N GLU A 87 14.20 2.76 -3.77
CA GLU A 87 14.02 4.21 -3.71
C GLU A 87 12.83 4.63 -2.83
N VAL A 88 11.83 3.76 -2.64
CA VAL A 88 10.65 4.04 -1.81
C VAL A 88 10.98 3.79 -0.35
N THR A 89 11.47 4.83 0.32
CA THR A 89 11.88 4.77 1.73
C THR A 89 10.84 5.31 2.71
N SER A 90 9.78 5.96 2.21
CA SER A 90 8.73 6.58 3.00
C SER A 90 7.33 6.16 2.53
N HIS A 91 6.38 6.18 3.46
CA HIS A 91 4.96 5.99 3.18
C HIS A 91 4.39 7.14 2.34
N GLU A 92 3.60 6.81 1.32
CA GLU A 92 2.79 7.77 0.55
C GLU A 92 1.32 7.34 0.62
N ASN A 93 0.40 8.27 0.87
CA ASN A 93 -1.06 8.06 0.83
C ASN A 93 -1.56 6.78 1.54
N SER A 94 -1.00 6.47 2.71
CA SER A 94 -1.24 5.20 3.41
C SER A 94 -2.64 5.07 3.99
N THR A 95 -3.10 3.82 4.17
CA THR A 95 -4.39 3.49 4.80
C THR A 95 -4.30 2.19 5.60
N PHE A 96 -5.09 2.08 6.67
CA PHE A 96 -5.37 0.81 7.36
C PHE A 96 -6.71 0.20 6.94
N PHE A 97 -7.54 0.96 6.22
CA PHE A 97 -8.88 0.56 5.77
C PHE A 97 -8.97 0.76 4.26
N PRO A 98 -8.35 -0.13 3.47
CA PRO A 98 -8.51 -0.09 2.02
C PRO A 98 -9.97 -0.37 1.67
N THR A 99 -10.39 0.13 0.51
CA THR A 99 -11.71 -0.17 -0.06
C THR A 99 -11.56 -1.15 -1.23
N PRO A 100 -12.62 -1.90 -1.59
CA PRO A 100 -12.58 -2.76 -2.77
C PRO A 100 -12.11 -2.00 -4.02
N GLY A 101 -11.14 -2.57 -4.74
CA GLY A 101 -10.48 -1.96 -5.89
C GLY A 101 -9.12 -1.32 -5.58
N ASP A 102 -8.74 -1.20 -4.31
CA ASP A 102 -7.43 -0.66 -3.93
C ASP A 102 -6.31 -1.66 -4.24
N LEU A 103 -5.27 -1.15 -4.92
CA LEU A 103 -3.98 -1.80 -5.04
C LEU A 103 -2.97 -1.01 -4.20
N CYS A 104 -2.51 -1.61 -3.11
CA CYS A 104 -1.61 -0.97 -2.15
C CYS A 104 -0.22 -1.59 -2.19
N TYR A 105 0.82 -0.74 -2.09
CA TYR A 105 2.19 -1.17 -1.85
C TYR A 105 2.52 -1.06 -0.35
N THR A 106 3.10 -2.12 0.22
CA THR A 106 3.56 -2.13 1.61
C THR A 106 5.04 -1.83 1.67
N VAL A 107 5.39 -0.61 2.07
CA VAL A 107 6.78 -0.15 2.22
C VAL A 107 7.54 -1.08 3.18
N GLY A 108 8.74 -1.51 2.78
CA GLY A 108 9.59 -2.41 3.56
C GLY A 108 9.22 -3.89 3.51
N HIS A 109 8.12 -4.27 2.85
CA HIS A 109 7.72 -5.67 2.66
C HIS A 109 7.82 -6.14 1.20
N ALA A 110 8.19 -5.23 0.27
CA ALA A 110 8.32 -5.51 -1.16
C ALA A 110 7.05 -6.18 -1.74
N GLU A 111 5.89 -5.67 -1.35
CA GLU A 111 4.62 -6.36 -1.53
C GLU A 111 3.52 -5.44 -2.04
N PHE A 112 2.85 -5.88 -3.10
CA PHE A 112 1.55 -5.35 -3.50
C PHE A 112 0.41 -6.24 -3.01
N THR A 113 -0.64 -5.61 -2.49
CA THR A 113 -1.91 -6.26 -2.13
C THR A 113 -3.06 -5.59 -2.87
N MET A 114 -3.86 -6.38 -3.58
CA MET A 114 -5.15 -5.96 -4.14
C MET A 114 -6.26 -6.33 -3.16
N PHE A 115 -7.10 -5.37 -2.81
CA PHE A 115 -8.27 -5.57 -1.94
C PHE A 115 -9.55 -5.63 -2.77
N TYR A 116 -10.39 -6.63 -2.48
CA TYR A 116 -11.65 -6.86 -3.22
C TYR A 116 -12.89 -6.96 -2.32
N GLY A 117 -12.72 -6.73 -1.02
CA GLY A 117 -13.78 -6.74 -0.01
C GLY A 117 -13.30 -6.09 1.28
N ASP A 118 -13.99 -6.36 2.38
CA ASP A 118 -13.63 -5.83 3.69
C ASP A 118 -12.26 -6.35 4.15
N ALA A 119 -11.39 -5.41 4.53
CA ALA A 119 -10.01 -5.69 4.92
C ALA A 119 -9.48 -4.66 5.92
N SER A 120 -8.55 -5.10 6.77
CA SER A 120 -7.86 -4.26 7.76
C SER A 120 -6.39 -4.68 7.88
N PRO A 121 -5.54 -4.34 6.90
CA PRO A 121 -4.10 -4.60 6.94
C PRO A 121 -3.38 -3.67 7.92
N ALA A 122 -3.67 -3.80 9.21
CA ALA A 122 -2.97 -3.08 10.28
C ALA A 122 -1.65 -3.80 10.62
N MET A 123 -0.70 -3.82 9.68
CA MET A 123 0.62 -4.42 9.89
C MET A 123 1.54 -3.40 10.56
N ALA A 124 1.75 -3.54 11.87
CA ALA A 124 2.78 -2.76 12.56
C ALA A 124 4.17 -3.15 12.02
N SER A 125 4.88 -2.19 11.44
CA SER A 125 6.22 -2.41 10.85
C SER A 125 7.21 -1.35 11.32
N GLY A 126 8.48 -1.73 11.48
CA GLY A 126 9.54 -0.80 11.87
C GLY A 126 10.92 -1.43 11.75
N ARG A 127 11.95 -0.58 11.68
CA ARG A 127 13.35 -1.06 11.64
C ARG A 127 13.75 -1.60 13.02
N VAL A 128 14.26 -2.83 13.04
CA VAL A 128 14.89 -3.42 14.23
C VAL A 128 16.39 -3.50 14.00
N LEU A 129 17.19 -3.01 14.96
CA LEU A 129 18.64 -3.12 14.94
C LEU A 129 19.08 -4.11 16.02
N ASN A 130 19.59 -5.27 15.60
CA ASN A 130 20.25 -6.21 16.49
C ASN A 130 21.76 -5.93 16.50
N ARG A 131 22.37 -5.89 17.68
CA ARG A 131 23.83 -5.79 17.85
C ARG A 131 24.30 -6.98 18.67
N SER A 132 25.37 -7.64 18.25
CA SER A 132 26.06 -8.61 19.09
C SER A 132 26.80 -7.89 20.21
N SER A 133 26.70 -8.37 21.45
CA SER A 133 27.69 -8.08 22.46
C SER A 133 28.97 -8.85 22.11
N ALA A 134 30.10 -8.15 22.05
CA ALA A 134 31.42 -8.79 21.99
C ALA A 134 31.72 -9.55 23.28
#